data_AF-A0A8S3XPI4-F1
#
_entry.id   AF-A0A8S3XPI4-F1
#
_cell.length_a   1.000
_cell.length_b   1.000
_cell.length_c   1.000
_cell.angle_alpha   90.00
_cell.angle_beta   90.00
_cell.angle_gamma   90.00
#
_symmetry.space_group_name_H-M   'P 1'
#
loop_
_entity.id
_entity.type
_entity.pdbx_description
1 polymer ?
#
loop_
_entity_poly.entity_id
_entity_poly.type
_entity_poly.pdbx_seq_one_letter_code
_entity_poly.pdbx_strand_id
1 'polypeptide(L)'
;MEMDKGEHVGNNGDRFVHRLKELTDEEKKRLESQNMRIIPKLKAAKLEKDAKRHWDIFYKRNETKFFRDRHWTTREFQELINFDPDERIVYLELGCGVGNMVFPLIEEGFSNFYFYACDFSPRAVEFVKRNKLYDENRMKAFCADLTTDDLFENVTENSVDIASLIFVLSSIDPTHWSHVATVAYKALKPGGMLLFRDYGRYDMAQLRFKAGHKISENFYMRQDGTRSYYFTEEELLKLFMEAGFEIIMNTYVQRRTVNFKEGIDVPRIFVQGKYRKPLEGKSVTTCER
;
A
#
# COMPACT_ATOMS: atom_id res chain seq x y z
N MET A 1 0.46 25.14 -0.38
CA MET A 1 1.62 24.31 -0.02
C MET A 1 2.34 24.05 -1.33
N GLU A 2 3.51 24.66 -1.55
CA GLU A 2 4.31 24.35 -2.74
C GLU A 2 4.76 22.89 -2.61
N MET A 3 4.19 22.01 -3.43
CA MET A 3 4.75 20.67 -3.63
C MET A 3 6.17 20.89 -4.16
N ASP A 4 7.18 20.43 -3.45
CA ASP A 4 8.57 20.52 -3.88
C ASP A 4 8.68 19.83 -5.24
N LYS A 5 8.73 20.61 -6.33
CA LYS A 5 8.70 20.10 -7.70
C LYS A 5 10.08 19.56 -8.13
N GLY A 6 11.06 19.58 -7.23
CA GLY A 6 12.42 19.11 -7.49
C GLY A 6 12.52 17.58 -7.47
N GLU A 7 13.44 17.04 -8.26
CA GLU A 7 13.91 15.68 -8.01
C GLU A 7 14.78 15.69 -6.76
N HIS A 8 14.56 14.72 -5.88
CA HIS A 8 15.43 14.50 -4.72
C HIS A 8 15.95 13.08 -4.71
N VAL A 9 17.23 12.92 -4.35
CA VAL A 9 17.86 11.59 -4.17
C VAL A 9 17.99 11.34 -2.68
N GLY A 10 17.27 10.34 -2.19
CA GLY A 10 17.37 9.91 -0.79
C GLY A 10 18.71 9.24 -0.48
N ASN A 11 19.06 9.20 0.79
CA ASN A 11 20.33 8.61 1.28
C ASN A 11 20.52 7.11 0.93
N ASN A 12 19.46 6.42 0.52
CA ASN A 12 19.46 5.02 0.09
C ASN A 12 19.59 4.85 -1.44
N GLY A 13 19.74 5.95 -2.19
CA GLY A 13 19.79 5.95 -3.66
C GLY A 13 18.43 5.95 -4.35
N ASP A 14 17.33 6.01 -3.59
CA ASP A 14 15.99 6.18 -4.16
C ASP A 14 15.83 7.59 -4.73
N ARG A 15 15.16 7.68 -5.87
CA ARG A 15 14.86 8.96 -6.52
C ARG A 15 13.39 9.28 -6.36
N PHE A 16 13.11 10.43 -5.76
CA PHE A 16 11.78 10.99 -5.59
C PHE A 16 11.52 11.95 -6.76
N VAL A 17 10.44 11.71 -7.50
CA VAL A 17 10.11 12.48 -8.71
C VAL A 17 8.61 12.73 -8.79
N HIS A 18 8.22 13.89 -9.32
CA HIS A 18 6.82 14.30 -9.52
C HIS A 18 6.41 14.26 -10.99
N ARG A 19 6.88 13.24 -11.72
CA ARG A 19 6.53 13.05 -13.12
C ARG A 19 6.47 11.58 -13.47
N LEU A 20 5.57 11.27 -14.41
CA LEU A 20 5.53 9.96 -15.06
C LEU A 20 6.84 9.66 -15.77
N LYS A 21 7.23 8.38 -15.75
CA LYS A 21 8.33 7.89 -16.56
C LYS A 21 8.01 8.08 -18.04
N GLU A 22 8.98 8.62 -18.77
CA GLU A 22 8.97 8.59 -20.23
C GLU A 22 9.27 7.16 -20.73
N LEU A 23 8.40 6.66 -21.60
CA LEU A 23 8.51 5.31 -22.15
C LEU A 23 9.36 5.31 -23.43
N THR A 24 10.22 4.31 -23.56
CA THR A 24 10.85 4.01 -24.85
C THR A 24 9.83 3.46 -25.84
N ASP A 25 10.14 3.50 -27.14
CA ASP A 25 9.23 2.94 -28.16
C ASP A 25 9.03 1.43 -27.99
N GLU A 26 10.03 0.72 -27.46
CA GLU A 26 9.88 -0.70 -27.12
C GLU A 26 8.88 -0.90 -25.96
N GLU A 27 8.93 -0.05 -24.94
CA GLU A 27 8.00 -0.13 -23.81
C GLU A 27 6.57 0.23 -24.22
N LYS A 28 6.40 1.22 -25.11
CA LYS A 28 5.10 1.53 -25.73
C LYS A 28 4.55 0.32 -26.48
N LYS A 29 5.35 -0.31 -27.35
CA LYS A 29 4.97 -1.54 -28.07
C LYS A 29 4.61 -2.68 -27.11
N ARG A 30 5.34 -2.83 -26.00
CA ARG A 30 5.02 -3.84 -24.98
C ARG A 30 3.65 -3.57 -24.35
N LEU A 31 3.34 -2.33 -23.97
CA LEU A 31 2.03 -1.96 -23.45
C LEU A 31 0.91 -2.20 -24.47
N GLU A 32 1.09 -1.79 -25.72
CA GLU A 32 0.12 -2.04 -26.80
C GLU A 32 -0.12 -3.55 -26.98
N SER A 33 0.94 -4.36 -26.93
CA SER A 33 0.83 -5.81 -27.04
C SER A 33 -0.03 -6.44 -25.93
N GLN A 34 -0.10 -5.83 -24.75
CA GLN A 34 -0.95 -6.32 -23.65
C GLN A 34 -2.44 -6.21 -23.98
N ASN A 35 -2.80 -5.27 -24.87
CA ASN A 35 -4.18 -5.02 -25.29
C ASN A 35 -4.67 -6.02 -26.34
N MET A 36 -3.79 -6.82 -26.94
CA MET A 36 -4.18 -7.84 -27.94
C MET A 36 -5.17 -8.87 -27.38
N ARG A 37 -5.14 -9.11 -26.07
CA ARG A 37 -6.11 -9.97 -25.38
C ARG A 37 -6.28 -9.50 -23.95
N ILE A 38 -7.48 -9.05 -23.61
CA ILE A 38 -7.88 -8.79 -22.22
C ILE A 38 -8.53 -10.04 -21.60
N ILE A 39 -8.59 -10.07 -20.28
CA ILE A 39 -9.30 -11.11 -19.54
C ILE A 39 -10.80 -10.99 -19.80
N PRO A 40 -11.50 -12.08 -20.17
CA PRO A 40 -12.95 -12.04 -20.35
C PRO A 40 -13.69 -11.62 -19.07
N LYS A 41 -14.78 -10.86 -19.21
CA LYS A 41 -15.57 -10.33 -18.08
C LYS A 41 -15.96 -11.40 -17.05
N LEU A 42 -16.39 -12.58 -17.50
CA LEU A 42 -16.73 -13.69 -16.60
C LEU A 42 -15.54 -14.17 -15.76
N LYS A 43 -14.34 -14.20 -16.36
CA LYS A 43 -13.11 -14.56 -15.63
C LYS A 43 -12.70 -13.44 -14.67
N ALA A 44 -12.83 -12.17 -15.07
CA ALA A 44 -12.59 -11.03 -14.18
C ALA A 44 -13.52 -11.06 -12.95
N ALA A 45 -14.82 -11.27 -13.15
CA ALA A 45 -15.80 -11.39 -12.07
C ALA A 45 -15.50 -12.58 -11.15
N LYS A 46 -15.03 -13.71 -11.71
CA LYS A 46 -14.58 -14.85 -10.91
C LYS A 46 -13.33 -14.52 -10.08
N LEU A 47 -12.36 -13.81 -10.65
CA LEU A 47 -11.15 -13.38 -9.92
C LEU A 47 -11.50 -12.49 -8.73
N GLU A 48 -12.46 -11.58 -8.89
CA GLU A 48 -12.97 -10.73 -7.80
C GLU A 48 -13.65 -11.59 -6.72
N LYS A 49 -14.61 -12.43 -7.10
CA LYS A 49 -15.30 -13.32 -6.16
C LYS A 49 -14.35 -14.25 -5.38
N ASP A 50 -13.30 -14.74 -6.05
CA ASP A 50 -12.32 -15.66 -5.47
C ASP A 50 -11.09 -14.92 -4.88
N ALA A 51 -11.09 -13.59 -4.76
CA ALA A 51 -9.94 -12.80 -4.35
C ALA A 51 -9.35 -13.24 -2.99
N LYS A 52 -10.22 -13.46 -1.99
CA LYS A 52 -9.83 -13.96 -0.65
C LYS A 52 -9.10 -15.30 -0.75
N ARG A 53 -9.63 -16.20 -1.57
CA ARG A 53 -9.08 -17.54 -1.78
C ARG A 53 -7.71 -17.49 -2.46
N HIS A 54 -7.52 -16.62 -3.46
CA HIS A 54 -6.22 -16.46 -4.12
C HIS A 54 -5.14 -15.99 -3.13
N TRP A 55 -5.46 -15.02 -2.28
CA TRP A 55 -4.55 -14.57 -1.22
C TRP A 55 -4.29 -15.66 -0.17
N ASP A 56 -5.30 -16.39 0.31
CA ASP A 56 -5.08 -17.48 1.28
C ASP A 56 -4.18 -18.60 0.71
N ILE A 57 -4.36 -18.95 -0.57
CA ILE A 57 -3.50 -19.91 -1.28
C ILE A 57 -2.08 -19.35 -1.46
N PHE A 58 -1.94 -18.06 -1.75
CA PHE A 58 -0.64 -17.41 -1.84
C PHE A 58 0.12 -17.53 -0.52
N TYR A 59 -0.50 -17.20 0.61
CA TYR A 59 0.15 -17.36 1.92
C TYR A 59 0.39 -18.83 2.29
N LYS A 60 -0.47 -19.75 1.84
CA LYS A 60 -0.25 -21.19 2.04
C LYS A 60 1.01 -21.68 1.34
N ARG A 61 1.27 -21.19 0.14
CA ARG A 61 2.41 -21.62 -0.69
C ARG A 61 3.72 -20.99 -0.23
N ASN A 62 3.68 -19.73 0.17
CA ASN A 62 4.89 -18.95 0.41
C ASN A 62 5.23 -18.71 1.88
N GLU A 63 4.29 -18.95 2.80
CA GLU A 63 4.45 -18.74 4.23
C GLU A 63 4.94 -17.31 4.52
N THR A 64 6.01 -17.17 5.29
CA THR A 64 6.62 -15.89 5.70
C THR A 64 7.83 -15.48 4.86
N LYS A 65 8.09 -16.18 3.74
CA LYS A 65 9.38 -16.11 3.01
C LYS A 65 9.34 -15.25 1.74
N PHE A 66 8.15 -14.86 1.28
CA PHE A 66 8.01 -14.16 0.00
C PHE A 66 8.43 -12.70 0.05
N PHE A 67 7.85 -11.96 0.99
CA PHE A 67 8.13 -10.54 1.17
C PHE A 67 9.25 -10.37 2.18
N ARG A 68 10.11 -9.38 1.93
CA ARG A 68 11.17 -9.00 2.87
C ARG A 68 10.61 -8.06 3.93
N ASP A 69 11.23 -8.10 5.09
CA ASP A 69 11.00 -7.13 6.15
C ASP A 69 11.33 -5.71 5.71
N ARG A 70 10.46 -4.78 6.10
CA ARG A 70 10.46 -3.40 5.61
C ARG A 70 11.29 -2.47 6.51
N HIS A 71 12.54 -2.81 6.80
CA HIS A 71 13.47 -1.98 7.60
C HIS A 71 13.81 -0.58 7.01
N TRP A 72 13.19 -0.20 5.90
CA TRP A 72 13.30 1.13 5.31
C TRP A 72 12.24 2.11 5.83
N THR A 73 11.20 1.63 6.50
CA THR A 73 10.00 2.43 6.82
C THR A 73 10.28 3.61 7.72
N THR A 74 11.11 3.48 8.76
CA THR A 74 11.45 4.59 9.66
C THR A 74 12.33 5.66 9.02
N ARG A 75 13.02 5.33 7.91
CA ARG A 75 13.79 6.30 7.13
C ARG A 75 12.90 7.15 6.24
N GLU A 76 11.90 6.53 5.61
CA GLU A 76 11.02 7.19 4.64
C GLU A 76 9.77 7.82 5.30
N PHE A 77 9.33 7.27 6.42
CA PHE A 77 8.21 7.75 7.24
C PHE A 77 8.70 8.19 8.62
N GLN A 78 9.21 9.41 8.68
CA GLN A 78 9.66 10.05 9.92
C GLN A 78 8.52 10.20 10.95
N GLU A 79 7.27 10.16 10.48
CA GLU A 79 6.08 10.11 11.31
C GLU A 79 6.06 8.87 12.20
N LEU A 80 6.87 7.83 11.97
CA LEU A 80 6.98 6.68 12.86
C LEU A 80 7.91 6.91 14.06
N ILE A 81 8.77 7.94 14.01
CA ILE A 81 9.82 8.17 15.01
C ILE A 81 9.73 9.53 15.69
N ASN A 82 8.87 10.43 15.19
CA ASN A 82 8.70 11.78 15.71
C ASN A 82 7.51 11.85 16.70
N PHE A 83 7.57 11.07 17.78
CA PHE A 83 6.59 11.12 18.86
C PHE A 83 7.24 11.40 20.21
N ASP A 84 6.43 11.89 21.13
CA ASP A 84 6.79 11.90 22.54
C ASP A 84 6.91 10.44 23.02
N PRO A 85 8.07 10.01 23.55
CA PRO A 85 8.25 8.66 24.09
C PRO A 85 7.25 8.29 25.19
N ASP A 86 6.69 9.29 25.89
CA ASP A 86 5.71 9.10 26.95
C ASP A 86 4.27 8.97 26.42
N GLU A 87 4.01 9.31 25.15
CA GLU A 87 2.72 9.15 24.51
C GLU A 87 2.57 7.73 23.93
N ARG A 88 1.46 7.06 24.27
CA ARG A 88 1.09 5.78 23.66
C ARG A 88 0.53 6.01 22.26
N ILE A 89 1.12 5.35 21.27
CA ILE A 89 0.72 5.45 19.86
C ILE A 89 -0.08 4.21 19.44
N VAL A 90 -1.28 4.41 18.90
CA VAL A 90 -2.11 3.38 18.27
C VAL A 90 -1.81 3.36 16.77
N TYR A 91 -1.19 2.27 16.33
CA TYR A 91 -0.84 2.04 14.93
C TYR A 91 -1.74 0.98 14.30
N LEU A 92 -2.25 1.24 13.10
CA LEU A 92 -3.05 0.28 12.32
C LEU A 92 -2.35 -0.10 11.01
N GLU A 93 -1.99 -1.38 10.85
CA GLU A 93 -1.54 -1.93 9.57
C GLU A 93 -2.74 -2.48 8.79
N LEU A 94 -3.17 -1.76 7.75
CA LEU A 94 -4.21 -2.20 6.82
C LEU A 94 -3.58 -3.11 5.77
N GLY A 95 -3.90 -4.41 5.81
CA GLY A 95 -3.30 -5.44 4.94
C GLY A 95 -1.90 -5.85 5.42
N CYS A 96 -1.83 -6.37 6.64
CA CYS A 96 -0.58 -6.65 7.34
C CYS A 96 0.23 -7.85 6.77
N GLY A 97 -0.39 -8.67 5.94
CA GLY A 97 0.20 -9.91 5.46
C GLY A 97 0.71 -10.78 6.61
N VAL A 98 2.01 -11.12 6.59
CA VAL A 98 2.65 -11.90 7.65
C VAL A 98 3.44 -11.04 8.64
N GLY A 99 3.18 -9.72 8.68
CA GLY A 99 3.72 -8.79 9.66
C GLY A 99 5.11 -8.22 9.31
N ASN A 100 5.48 -8.21 8.03
CA ASN A 100 6.78 -7.68 7.56
C ASN A 100 6.94 -6.16 7.75
N MET A 101 5.94 -5.44 8.27
CA MET A 101 6.07 -4.04 8.70
C MET A 101 6.02 -3.92 10.22
N VAL A 102 4.98 -4.48 10.87
CA VAL A 102 4.84 -4.39 12.33
C VAL A 102 6.00 -5.01 13.11
N PHE A 103 6.51 -6.19 12.71
CA PHE A 103 7.58 -6.84 13.48
C PHE A 103 8.92 -6.09 13.42
N PRO A 104 9.37 -5.59 12.26
CA PRO A 104 10.52 -4.69 12.22
C PRO A 104 10.40 -3.47 13.14
N LEU A 105 9.22 -2.87 13.27
CA LEU A 105 9.01 -1.76 14.22
C LEU A 105 9.16 -2.24 15.67
N ILE A 106 8.63 -3.41 16.01
CA ILE A 106 8.83 -3.98 17.35
C ILE A 106 10.31 -4.24 17.63
N GLU A 107 11.06 -4.75 16.65
CA GLU A 107 12.50 -5.03 16.77
C GLU A 107 13.36 -3.76 16.87
N GLU A 108 12.94 -2.66 16.23
CA GLU A 108 13.59 -1.35 16.35
C GLU A 108 13.39 -0.70 17.73
N GLY A 109 12.56 -1.28 18.60
CA GLY A 109 12.44 -0.89 20.00
C GLY A 109 11.32 0.11 20.29
N PHE A 110 10.37 0.30 19.37
CA PHE A 110 9.18 1.14 19.60
C PHE A 110 8.28 0.49 20.66
N SER A 111 8.51 0.81 21.94
CA SER A 111 7.82 0.22 23.10
C SER A 111 6.49 0.90 23.42
N ASN A 112 6.31 2.16 23.03
CA ASN A 112 5.10 2.97 23.26
C ASN A 112 3.97 2.71 22.26
N PHE A 113 4.14 1.76 21.33
CA PHE A 113 3.13 1.44 20.31
C PHE A 113 2.19 0.30 20.76
N TYR A 114 0.91 0.47 20.45
CA TYR A 114 -0.08 -0.61 20.37
C TYR A 114 -0.50 -0.81 18.91
N PHE A 115 -0.40 -2.04 18.42
CA PHE A 115 -0.58 -2.36 17.02
C PHE A 115 -1.91 -3.06 16.75
N TYR A 116 -2.73 -2.52 15.87
CA TYR A 116 -3.75 -3.27 15.15
C TYR A 116 -3.16 -3.75 13.82
N ALA A 117 -3.34 -5.02 13.49
CA ALA A 117 -2.85 -5.59 12.24
C ALA A 117 -3.95 -6.43 11.60
N CYS A 118 -4.51 -5.98 10.48
CA CYS A 118 -5.58 -6.70 9.80
C CYS A 118 -5.19 -7.15 8.40
N ASP A 119 -5.67 -8.33 8.00
CA ASP A 119 -5.52 -8.82 6.63
C ASP A 119 -6.78 -9.52 6.15
N PHE A 120 -6.98 -9.54 4.84
CA PHE A 120 -8.09 -10.23 4.20
C PHE A 120 -7.98 -11.76 4.29
N SER A 121 -6.74 -12.26 4.38
CA SER A 121 -6.41 -13.67 4.46
C SER A 121 -6.32 -14.15 5.92
N PRO A 122 -7.15 -15.11 6.35
CA PRO A 122 -7.06 -15.66 7.70
C PRO A 122 -5.72 -16.36 7.97
N ARG A 123 -5.11 -16.95 6.94
CA ARG A 123 -3.79 -17.55 7.06
C ARG A 123 -2.68 -16.53 7.28
N ALA A 124 -2.78 -15.34 6.68
CA ALA A 124 -1.82 -14.27 6.89
C ALA A 124 -1.83 -13.82 8.36
N VAL A 125 -3.04 -13.57 8.88
CA VAL A 125 -3.28 -13.25 10.30
C VAL A 125 -2.77 -14.37 11.22
N GLU A 126 -2.97 -15.63 10.86
CA GLU A 126 -2.44 -16.77 11.62
C GLU A 126 -0.90 -16.75 11.71
N PHE A 127 -0.19 -16.41 10.62
CA PHE A 127 1.26 -16.27 10.66
C PHE A 127 1.71 -15.13 11.56
N VAL A 128 1.00 -13.99 11.58
CA VAL A 128 1.27 -12.89 12.52
C VAL A 128 1.13 -13.37 13.96
N LYS A 129 0.02 -14.05 14.30
CA LYS A 129 -0.23 -14.57 15.66
C LYS A 129 0.77 -15.63 16.12
N ARG A 130 1.37 -16.38 15.19
CA ARG A 130 2.38 -17.41 15.49
C ARG A 130 3.80 -16.85 15.61
N ASN A 131 4.02 -15.58 15.31
CA ASN A 131 5.33 -14.97 15.45
C ASN A 131 5.73 -14.89 16.92
N LYS A 132 7.00 -15.17 17.25
CA LYS A 132 7.55 -15.09 18.61
C LYS A 132 7.44 -13.69 19.25
N LEU A 133 7.32 -12.64 18.44
CA LEU A 133 7.18 -11.24 18.87
C LEU A 133 5.71 -10.83 19.04
N TYR A 134 4.76 -11.71 18.75
CA TYR A 134 3.34 -11.43 18.98
C TYR A 134 3.04 -11.43 20.48
N ASP A 135 2.57 -10.30 20.98
CA ASP A 135 2.14 -10.10 22.37
C ASP A 135 0.77 -9.41 22.36
N GLU A 136 -0.25 -10.09 22.91
CA GLU A 136 -1.63 -9.59 22.92
C GLU A 136 -1.81 -8.29 23.72
N ASN A 137 -0.88 -7.99 24.64
CA ASN A 137 -0.88 -6.71 25.36
C ASN A 137 -0.41 -5.54 24.48
N ARG A 138 0.30 -5.84 23.40
CA ARG A 138 0.93 -4.86 22.50
C ARG A 138 0.36 -4.88 21.08
N MET A 139 -0.37 -5.92 20.71
CA MET A 139 -0.91 -6.08 19.38
C MET A 139 -2.21 -6.86 19.36
N LYS A 140 -3.11 -6.52 18.44
CA LYS A 140 -4.25 -7.33 18.06
C LYS A 140 -4.24 -7.59 16.55
N ALA A 141 -4.04 -8.86 16.17
CA ALA A 141 -4.16 -9.29 14.78
C ALA A 141 -5.54 -9.91 14.49
N PHE A 142 -6.19 -9.52 13.39
CA PHE A 142 -7.54 -9.98 13.06
C PHE A 142 -7.81 -10.00 11.54
N CYS A 143 -8.83 -10.75 11.12
CA CYS A 143 -9.25 -10.75 9.72
C CYS A 143 -10.16 -9.55 9.48
N ALA A 144 -9.99 -8.85 8.35
CA ALA A 144 -10.93 -7.83 7.90
C ALA A 144 -10.92 -7.72 6.38
N ASP A 145 -12.11 -7.61 5.78
CA ASP A 145 -12.26 -7.18 4.39
C ASP A 145 -12.36 -5.65 4.32
N LEU A 146 -11.30 -4.99 3.85
CA LEU A 146 -11.26 -3.54 3.72
C LEU A 146 -12.22 -2.97 2.67
N THR A 147 -12.85 -3.83 1.86
CA THR A 147 -13.93 -3.43 0.93
C THR A 147 -15.30 -3.33 1.62
N THR A 148 -15.35 -3.59 2.92
CA THR A 148 -16.52 -3.54 3.81
C THR A 148 -16.18 -2.78 5.09
N ASP A 149 -17.06 -2.81 6.09
CA ASP A 149 -16.86 -2.19 7.40
C ASP A 149 -16.28 -3.14 8.47
N ASP A 150 -15.85 -4.36 8.09
CA ASP A 150 -15.29 -5.40 8.98
C ASP A 150 -14.20 -4.88 9.95
N LEU A 151 -13.43 -3.87 9.53
CA LEU A 151 -12.40 -3.23 10.37
C LEU A 151 -12.97 -2.78 11.73
N PHE A 152 -14.18 -2.23 11.73
CA PHE A 152 -14.76 -1.57 12.89
C PHE A 152 -15.36 -2.54 13.91
N GLU A 153 -15.36 -3.84 13.65
CA GLU A 153 -15.61 -4.87 14.66
C GLU A 153 -14.48 -4.94 15.70
N ASN A 154 -13.28 -4.46 15.34
CA ASN A 154 -12.07 -4.61 16.14
C ASN A 154 -11.39 -3.29 16.48
N VAL A 155 -11.67 -2.22 15.73
CA VAL A 155 -11.05 -0.90 15.86
C VAL A 155 -12.15 0.15 15.99
N THR A 156 -12.09 0.96 17.03
CA THR A 156 -13.04 2.07 17.19
C THR A 156 -12.75 3.17 16.17
N GLU A 157 -13.79 3.78 15.61
CA GLU A 157 -13.60 4.97 14.76
C GLU A 157 -12.90 6.10 15.52
N ASN A 158 -12.08 6.89 14.82
CA ASN A 158 -11.32 8.02 15.36
C ASN A 158 -10.35 7.65 16.50
N SER A 159 -9.86 6.41 16.55
CA SER A 159 -8.98 5.95 17.64
C SER A 159 -7.53 5.68 17.24
N VAL A 160 -7.19 5.81 15.95
CA VAL A 160 -5.87 5.45 15.42
C VAL A 160 -5.03 6.71 15.17
N ASP A 161 -3.78 6.71 15.63
CA ASP A 161 -2.81 7.78 15.41
C ASP A 161 -2.19 7.71 14.02
N ILE A 162 -1.75 6.51 13.64
CA ILE A 162 -1.12 6.22 12.36
C ILE A 162 -1.74 4.98 11.76
N ALA A 163 -2.11 5.06 10.49
CA ALA A 163 -2.46 3.91 9.68
C ALA A 163 -1.43 3.74 8.56
N SER A 164 -1.20 2.51 8.13
CA SER A 164 -0.41 2.23 6.93
C SER A 164 -1.20 1.37 5.94
N LEU A 165 -1.03 1.66 4.66
CA LEU A 165 -1.65 0.93 3.54
C LEU A 165 -0.56 0.68 2.48
N ILE A 166 0.26 -0.34 2.71
CA ILE A 166 1.53 -0.58 1.99
C ILE A 166 1.46 -1.84 1.12
N PHE A 167 1.36 -1.67 -0.20
CA PHE A 167 1.18 -2.72 -1.22
C PHE A 167 -0.13 -3.50 -1.09
N VAL A 168 -1.23 -2.78 -0.84
CA VAL A 168 -2.55 -3.37 -0.55
C VAL A 168 -3.58 -2.92 -1.57
N LEU A 169 -3.70 -1.61 -1.78
CA LEU A 169 -4.73 -1.02 -2.65
C LEU A 169 -4.60 -1.53 -4.09
N SER A 170 -3.37 -1.79 -4.57
CA SER A 170 -3.17 -2.36 -5.91
C SER A 170 -3.82 -3.73 -6.11
N SER A 171 -4.06 -4.49 -5.04
CA SER A 171 -4.66 -5.82 -5.15
C SER A 171 -6.20 -5.82 -5.12
N ILE A 172 -6.78 -4.69 -4.75
CA ILE A 172 -8.22 -4.45 -4.60
C ILE A 172 -8.78 -3.91 -5.90
N ASP A 173 -9.97 -4.36 -6.30
CA ASP A 173 -10.63 -3.85 -7.50
C ASP A 173 -10.88 -2.33 -7.37
N PRO A 174 -10.60 -1.54 -8.44
CA PRO A 174 -10.79 -0.09 -8.42
C PRO A 174 -12.15 0.40 -7.95
N THR A 175 -13.22 -0.40 -8.09
CA THR A 175 -14.56 -0.01 -7.62
C THR A 175 -14.66 0.14 -6.10
N HIS A 176 -13.74 -0.44 -5.34
CA HIS A 176 -13.76 -0.40 -3.86
C HIS A 176 -12.81 0.63 -3.25
N TRP A 177 -11.97 1.31 -4.04
CA TRP A 177 -10.94 2.19 -3.49
C TRP A 177 -11.49 3.35 -2.66
N SER A 178 -12.59 3.97 -3.11
CA SER A 178 -13.23 5.05 -2.36
C SER A 178 -13.66 4.58 -0.98
N HIS A 179 -14.26 3.39 -0.88
CA HIS A 179 -14.64 2.78 0.40
C HIS A 179 -13.42 2.49 1.28
N VAL A 180 -12.37 1.86 0.73
CA VAL A 180 -11.13 1.58 1.47
C VAL A 180 -10.50 2.86 2.02
N ALA A 181 -10.48 3.94 1.22
CA ALA A 181 -9.98 5.23 1.66
C ALA A 181 -10.85 5.84 2.78
N THR A 182 -12.18 5.73 2.69
CA THR A 182 -13.11 6.13 3.75
C THR A 182 -12.92 5.31 5.03
N VAL A 183 -12.71 4.00 4.94
CA VAL A 183 -12.43 3.13 6.09
C VAL A 183 -11.16 3.59 6.81
N ALA A 184 -10.07 3.84 6.06
CA ALA A 184 -8.83 4.38 6.63
C ALA A 184 -9.05 5.76 7.28
N TYR A 185 -9.81 6.64 6.63
CA TYR A 185 -10.15 7.97 7.15
C TYR A 185 -10.94 7.89 8.46
N LYS A 186 -11.95 7.02 8.53
CA LYS A 186 -12.80 6.84 9.70
C LYS A 186 -12.04 6.25 10.89
N ALA A 187 -11.08 5.36 10.65
CA ALA A 187 -10.25 4.77 11.71
C ALA A 187 -9.33 5.82 12.39
N LEU A 188 -8.77 6.75 11.61
CA LEU A 188 -7.83 7.76 12.10
C LEU A 188 -8.50 8.80 12.99
N LYS A 189 -7.85 9.19 14.08
CA LYS A 189 -8.22 10.36 14.89
C LYS A 189 -7.99 11.65 14.10
N PRO A 190 -8.64 12.77 14.44
CA PRO A 190 -8.29 14.08 13.89
C PRO A 190 -6.79 14.37 14.04
N GLY A 191 -6.13 14.77 12.96
CA GLY A 191 -4.67 14.93 12.89
C GLY A 191 -3.87 13.65 12.65
N GLY A 192 -4.50 12.47 12.68
CA GLY A 192 -3.87 11.19 12.40
C GLY A 192 -3.39 11.05 10.95
N MET A 193 -2.40 10.19 10.74
CA MET A 193 -1.68 10.06 9.47
C MET A 193 -1.91 8.69 8.81
N LEU A 194 -2.21 8.71 7.51
CA LEU A 194 -2.13 7.54 6.63
C LEU A 194 -0.80 7.54 5.86
N LEU A 195 -0.02 6.48 6.05
CA LEU A 195 1.22 6.21 5.32
C LEU A 195 0.92 5.24 4.18
N PHE A 196 1.23 5.64 2.96
CA PHE A 196 0.87 4.89 1.76
C PHE A 196 2.08 4.58 0.90
N ARG A 197 2.13 3.36 0.34
CA ARG A 197 3.05 3.01 -0.74
C ARG A 197 2.48 1.89 -1.57
N ASP A 198 2.52 2.02 -2.90
CA ASP A 198 2.09 0.96 -3.80
C ASP A 198 2.84 1.02 -5.15
N TYR A 199 2.48 0.18 -6.11
CA TYR A 199 3.15 0.14 -7.42
C TYR A 199 2.83 1.38 -8.28
N GLY A 200 3.85 2.01 -8.81
CA GLY A 200 3.70 3.17 -9.69
C GLY A 200 3.54 2.78 -11.16
N ARG A 201 2.85 3.64 -11.91
CA ARG A 201 2.67 3.55 -13.37
C ARG A 201 4.02 3.36 -14.06
N TYR A 202 4.06 2.44 -15.01
CA TYR A 202 5.22 2.05 -15.81
C TYR A 202 6.36 1.37 -15.03
N ASP A 203 6.08 0.88 -13.83
CA ASP A 203 6.96 -0.07 -13.15
C ASP A 203 7.33 -1.24 -14.09
N MET A 204 8.56 -1.72 -13.98
CA MET A 204 9.04 -2.82 -14.83
C MET A 204 8.15 -4.06 -14.73
N ALA A 205 7.53 -4.34 -13.57
CA ALA A 205 6.58 -5.44 -13.47
C ALA A 205 5.32 -5.22 -14.33
N GLN A 206 4.82 -3.98 -14.45
CA GLN A 206 3.70 -3.65 -15.33
C GLN A 206 4.04 -3.94 -16.79
N LEU A 207 5.21 -3.48 -17.24
CA LEU A 207 5.64 -3.56 -18.63
C LEU A 207 5.90 -5.01 -19.10
N ARG A 208 6.04 -5.97 -18.17
CA ARG A 208 6.32 -7.38 -18.47
C ARG A 208 5.09 -8.26 -18.60
N PHE A 209 3.90 -7.77 -18.24
CA PHE A 209 2.68 -8.54 -18.45
C PHE A 209 2.50 -8.90 -19.93
N LYS A 210 1.96 -10.10 -20.17
CA LYS A 210 1.66 -10.61 -21.51
C LYS A 210 0.16 -10.50 -21.79
N ALA A 211 -0.21 -10.57 -23.07
CA ALA A 211 -1.60 -10.62 -23.49
C ALA A 211 -2.37 -11.77 -22.79
N GLY A 212 -3.55 -11.46 -22.25
CA GLY A 212 -4.38 -12.37 -21.46
C GLY A 212 -4.25 -12.20 -19.94
N HIS A 213 -3.44 -11.25 -19.47
CA HIS A 213 -3.33 -10.90 -18.04
C HIS A 213 -4.03 -9.59 -17.66
N LYS A 214 -4.30 -8.71 -18.62
CA LYS A 214 -4.94 -7.41 -18.35
C LYS A 214 -6.43 -7.60 -18.06
N ILE A 215 -6.88 -7.15 -16.89
CA ILE A 215 -8.28 -7.18 -16.46
C ILE A 215 -9.00 -5.95 -17.01
N SER A 216 -8.43 -4.78 -16.72
CA SER A 216 -8.86 -3.47 -17.19
C SER A 216 -7.62 -2.58 -17.31
N GLU A 217 -7.82 -1.31 -17.63
CA GLU A 217 -6.70 -0.39 -17.80
C GLU A 217 -5.87 -0.32 -16.53
N ASN A 218 -4.59 -0.69 -16.67
CA ASN A 218 -3.60 -0.75 -15.61
C ASN A 218 -3.84 -1.75 -14.48
N PHE A 219 -4.88 -2.58 -14.59
CA PHE A 219 -5.21 -3.64 -13.63
C PHE A 219 -4.94 -5.01 -14.22
N TYR A 220 -4.15 -5.83 -13.55
CA TYR A 220 -3.65 -7.09 -14.10
C TYR A 220 -3.82 -8.25 -13.13
N MET A 221 -4.08 -9.43 -13.68
CA MET A 221 -4.05 -10.72 -13.00
C MET A 221 -2.63 -11.30 -13.04
N ARG A 222 -2.13 -11.71 -11.88
CA ARG A 222 -0.85 -12.42 -11.70
C ARG A 222 -1.03 -13.92 -11.93
N GLN A 223 0.08 -14.66 -11.96
CA GLN A 223 0.07 -16.11 -12.24
C GLN A 223 -0.65 -16.94 -11.17
N ASP A 224 -0.66 -16.48 -9.93
CA ASP A 224 -1.32 -17.13 -8.79
C ASP A 224 -2.80 -16.73 -8.64
N GLY A 225 -3.33 -15.89 -9.53
CA GLY A 225 -4.70 -15.37 -9.48
C GLY A 225 -4.86 -14.12 -8.61
N THR A 226 -3.83 -13.70 -7.87
CA THR A 226 -3.81 -12.37 -7.23
C THR A 226 -3.72 -11.28 -8.29
N ARG A 227 -3.91 -10.03 -7.88
CA ARG A 227 -4.04 -8.90 -8.81
C ARG A 227 -3.12 -7.75 -8.43
N SER A 228 -2.84 -6.91 -9.41
CA SER A 228 -2.08 -5.68 -9.19
C SER A 228 -2.51 -4.59 -10.16
N TYR A 229 -2.84 -3.45 -9.58
CA TYR A 229 -2.94 -2.16 -10.22
C TYR A 229 -1.59 -1.44 -10.16
N TYR A 230 -1.40 -0.48 -11.07
CA TYR A 230 -0.26 0.43 -11.07
C TYR A 230 -0.82 1.85 -11.06
N PHE A 231 -0.42 2.69 -10.12
CA PHE A 231 -1.06 3.97 -9.86
C PHE A 231 -0.29 5.14 -10.47
N THR A 232 -1.02 6.20 -10.82
CA THR A 232 -0.43 7.53 -10.95
C THR A 232 -0.53 8.34 -9.67
N GLU A 233 0.30 9.38 -9.55
CA GLU A 233 0.20 10.36 -8.46
C GLU A 233 -1.19 11.02 -8.43
N GLU A 234 -1.73 11.36 -9.59
CA GLU A 234 -3.03 12.06 -9.74
C GLU A 234 -4.21 11.19 -9.30
N GLU A 235 -4.18 9.89 -9.60
CA GLU A 235 -5.20 8.93 -9.15
C GLU A 235 -5.29 8.90 -7.62
N LEU A 236 -4.14 8.84 -6.93
CA LEU A 236 -4.09 8.80 -5.47
C LEU A 236 -4.40 10.15 -4.84
N LEU A 237 -3.90 11.24 -5.44
CA LEU A 237 -4.22 12.60 -5.00
C LEU A 237 -5.73 12.80 -4.95
N LYS A 238 -6.40 12.47 -6.05
CA LYS A 238 -7.85 12.58 -6.16
C LYS A 238 -8.55 11.67 -5.14
N LEU A 239 -8.18 10.39 -5.08
CA LEU A 239 -8.80 9.42 -4.18
C LEU A 239 -8.76 9.87 -2.71
N PHE A 240 -7.60 10.26 -2.20
CA PHE A 240 -7.45 10.61 -0.80
C PHE A 240 -8.01 12.00 -0.47
N MET A 241 -7.97 12.96 -1.41
CA MET A 241 -8.70 14.23 -1.24
C MET A 241 -10.21 14.02 -1.17
N GLU A 242 -10.79 13.19 -2.05
CA GLU A 242 -12.22 12.86 -2.06
C GLU A 242 -12.65 12.13 -0.78
N ALA A 243 -11.77 11.32 -0.18
CA ALA A 243 -12.00 10.69 1.12
C ALA A 243 -11.90 11.66 2.31
N GLY A 244 -11.44 12.91 2.10
CA GLY A 244 -11.37 13.96 3.11
C GLY A 244 -9.98 14.22 3.70
N PHE A 245 -8.92 13.60 3.18
CA PHE A 245 -7.56 13.83 3.67
C PHE A 245 -6.94 15.13 3.17
N GLU A 246 -6.09 15.73 4.01
CA GLU A 246 -5.09 16.71 3.60
C GLU A 246 -3.87 15.98 3.01
N ILE A 247 -3.40 16.43 1.86
CA ILE A 247 -2.25 15.83 1.18
C ILE A 247 -0.96 16.44 1.71
N ILE A 248 -0.18 15.66 2.45
CA ILE A 248 1.11 16.08 2.99
C ILE A 248 2.24 15.78 2.00
N MET A 249 2.19 14.60 1.38
CA MET A 249 3.14 14.15 0.38
C MET A 249 2.45 13.18 -0.58
N ASN A 250 2.78 13.26 -1.87
CA ASN A 250 2.33 12.33 -2.89
C ASN A 250 3.34 12.38 -4.04
N THR A 251 4.14 11.32 -4.21
CA THR A 251 5.32 11.32 -5.09
C THR A 251 5.60 9.95 -5.69
N TYR A 252 6.26 9.88 -6.86
CA TYR A 252 6.86 8.62 -7.30
C TYR A 252 8.22 8.40 -6.63
N VAL A 253 8.49 7.13 -6.32
CA VAL A 253 9.79 6.67 -5.83
C VAL A 253 10.36 5.67 -6.82
N GLN A 254 11.47 6.02 -7.45
CA GLN A 254 12.20 5.15 -8.37
C GLN A 254 13.39 4.51 -7.65
N ARG A 255 13.46 3.18 -7.68
CA ARG A 255 14.55 2.39 -7.10
C ARG A 255 15.14 1.49 -8.16
N ARG A 256 16.47 1.37 -8.25
CA ARG A 256 17.12 0.46 -9.21
C ARG A 256 18.03 -0.50 -8.46
N THR A 257 17.77 -1.80 -8.59
CA THR A 257 18.67 -2.84 -8.06
C THR A 257 19.49 -3.38 -9.21
N VAL A 258 20.81 -3.18 -9.15
CA VAL A 258 21.75 -3.68 -10.16
C VAL A 258 22.74 -4.65 -9.51
N ASN A 259 22.81 -5.87 -10.04
CA ASN A 259 23.88 -6.82 -9.76
C ASN A 259 24.46 -7.29 -11.10
N PHE A 260 25.58 -6.69 -11.51
CA PHE A 260 26.23 -7.01 -12.78
C PHE A 260 26.71 -8.46 -12.88
N LYS A 261 27.14 -9.07 -11.76
CA LYS A 261 27.63 -10.46 -11.75
C LYS A 261 26.51 -11.46 -12.00
N GLU A 262 25.30 -11.15 -11.56
CA GLU A 262 24.11 -11.98 -11.72
C GLU A 262 23.22 -11.54 -12.90
N GLY A 263 23.63 -10.51 -13.65
CA GLY A 263 22.84 -9.96 -14.76
C GLY A 263 21.51 -9.33 -14.32
N ILE A 264 21.41 -8.89 -13.06
CA ILE A 264 20.19 -8.29 -12.50
C ILE A 264 20.23 -6.79 -12.73
N ASP A 265 19.19 -6.27 -13.39
CA ASP A 265 18.90 -4.83 -13.46
C ASP A 265 17.39 -4.65 -13.35
N VAL A 266 16.93 -4.21 -12.19
CA VAL A 266 15.52 -4.20 -11.81
C VAL A 266 15.14 -2.78 -11.42
N PRO A 267 14.76 -1.92 -12.39
CA PRO A 267 14.15 -0.64 -12.11
C PRO A 267 12.74 -0.85 -11.59
N ARG A 268 12.44 -0.28 -10.42
CA ARG A 268 11.14 -0.30 -9.79
C ARG A 268 10.60 1.12 -9.67
N ILE A 269 9.30 1.27 -9.91
CA ILE A 269 8.58 2.52 -9.69
C ILE A 269 7.48 2.24 -8.68
N PHE A 270 7.46 3.05 -7.63
CA PHE A 270 6.45 3.07 -6.60
C PHE A 270 5.80 4.44 -6.56
N VAL A 271 4.59 4.51 -6.02
CA VAL A 271 3.97 5.73 -5.54
C VAL A 271 4.04 5.71 -4.02
N GLN A 272 4.33 6.86 -3.42
CA GLN A 272 4.42 7.01 -1.97
C GLN A 272 3.67 8.25 -1.53
N GLY A 273 2.88 8.09 -0.46
CA GLY A 273 1.98 9.13 0.02
C GLY A 273 1.99 9.25 1.54
N LYS A 274 1.70 10.46 1.99
CA LYS A 274 1.41 10.80 3.39
C LYS A 274 0.17 11.68 3.40
N TYR A 275 -0.87 11.23 4.08
CA TYR A 275 -2.18 11.88 4.05
C TYR A 275 -2.68 12.07 5.47
N ARG A 276 -3.03 13.29 5.84
CA ARG A 276 -3.44 13.61 7.21
C ARG A 276 -4.95 13.81 7.28
N LYS A 277 -5.59 13.21 8.27
CA LYS A 277 -6.97 13.57 8.60
C LYS A 277 -7.00 14.98 9.19
N PRO A 278 -7.84 15.91 8.70
CA PRO A 278 -7.91 17.26 9.24
C PRO A 278 -8.09 17.28 10.77
N LEU A 279 -7.53 18.28 11.43
CA LEU A 279 -7.83 18.55 12.84
C LEU A 279 -9.31 18.95 12.98
N GLU A 280 -9.93 18.65 14.13
CA GLU A 280 -11.30 19.09 14.41
C GLU A 280 -11.46 20.60 14.18
N GLY A 281 -12.54 20.99 13.49
CA GLY A 281 -12.88 22.39 13.24
C GLY A 281 -12.28 23.02 11.97
N LYS A 282 -11.47 22.30 11.18
CA LYS A 282 -11.06 22.75 9.83
C LYS A 282 -11.88 22.01 8.77
N SER A 283 -12.86 22.69 8.18
CA SER A 283 -13.50 22.21 6.95
C SER A 283 -12.48 22.24 5.81
N VAL A 284 -12.42 21.17 5.02
CA VAL A 284 -11.60 21.11 3.80
C VAL A 284 -12.15 22.15 2.84
N THR A 285 -11.39 23.22 2.61
CA THR A 285 -11.72 24.19 1.56
C THR A 285 -11.59 23.45 0.23
N THR A 286 -12.71 23.08 -0.37
CA THR A 286 -12.75 22.62 -1.75
C THR A 286 -12.14 23.70 -2.62
N CYS A 287 -10.98 23.42 -3.23
CA CYS A 287 -10.41 24.29 -4.26
C CYS A 287 -11.37 24.27 -5.44
N GLU A 288 -12.19 25.31 -5.58
CA GLU A 288 -12.99 25.52 -6.77
C GLU A 288 -12.06 25.89 -7.94
N ARG A 289 -12.10 25.00 -8.95
CA ARG A 289 -11.75 25.10 -10.39
C ARG A 289 -10.71 26.13 -10.85
#